data_AF-A0A7V9FJW7-F1
#
_entry.id   AF-A0A7V9FJW7-F1
#
_cell.length_a   1.000
_cell.length_b   1.000
_cell.length_c   1.000
_cell.angle_alpha   90.00
_cell.angle_beta   90.00
_cell.angle_gamma   90.00
#
_symmetry.space_group_name_H-M   'P 1'
#
loop_
_entity.id
_entity.type
_entity.pdbx_description
1 polymer ?
#
loop_
_entity_poly.entity_id
_entity_poly.type
_entity_poly.pdbx_seq_one_letter_code
_entity_poly.pdbx_strand_id
1 'polypeptide(L)'
;MSATMLDVDAVRARYSALDRPLAFFDGPGGTQCPDEVIDAIAGYLRESNANIGAPYETSIRTVEVIERARAAAGRWLGCHPDEVAFGQSMTSLNFLLTRAFARTLEAGDEIL
;
A
#
# COMPACT_ATOMS: atom_id res chain seq x y z
N MET A 1 -16.24 13.20 -24.05
CA MET A 1 -15.23 12.88 -23.03
C MET A 1 -13.89 13.32 -23.58
N SER A 2 -13.27 14.33 -22.97
CA SER A 2 -11.90 14.72 -23.34
C SER A 2 -10.96 13.70 -22.72
N ALA A 3 -10.21 12.96 -23.54
CA ALA A 3 -9.14 12.12 -23.04
C ALA A 3 -8.04 13.06 -22.53
N THR A 4 -7.85 13.12 -21.21
CA THR A 4 -6.70 13.81 -20.65
C THR A 4 -5.44 13.15 -21.20
N MET A 5 -4.68 13.88 -22.02
CA MET A 5 -3.41 13.39 -22.53
C MET A 5 -2.44 13.19 -21.36
N LEU A 6 -1.87 12.00 -21.23
CA LEU A 6 -0.88 11.70 -20.20
C LEU A 6 0.43 12.42 -20.53
N ASP A 7 0.86 13.31 -19.65
CA ASP A 7 2.19 13.94 -19.71
C ASP A 7 3.23 13.00 -19.08
N VAL A 8 3.99 12.32 -19.92
CA VAL A 8 4.99 11.34 -19.50
C VAL A 8 6.19 12.02 -18.83
N ASP A 9 6.59 13.20 -19.28
CA ASP A 9 7.74 13.91 -18.73
C ASP A 9 7.43 14.41 -17.32
N ALA A 10 6.22 14.93 -17.10
CA ALA A 10 5.74 15.30 -15.77
C ALA A 10 5.68 14.10 -14.81
N VAL A 11 5.29 12.91 -15.28
CA VAL A 11 5.32 11.69 -14.45
C VAL A 11 6.76 11.29 -14.13
N ARG A 12 7.66 11.28 -15.10
CA ARG A 12 9.08 10.89 -14.89
C ARG A 12 9.80 11.81 -13.92
N ALA A 13 9.47 13.11 -13.94
CA ALA A 13 10.04 14.10 -13.03
C ALA A 13 9.78 13.83 -11.54
N ARG A 14 8.81 12.97 -11.20
CA ARG A 14 8.47 12.58 -9.82
C ARG A 14 9.32 11.44 -9.27
N TYR A 15 10.26 10.92 -10.05
CA TYR A 15 11.10 9.78 -9.67
C TYR A 15 12.57 10.18 -9.79
N SER A 16 13.16 10.71 -8.72
CA SER A 16 14.59 11.01 -8.68
C SER A 16 15.48 9.80 -9.01
N ALA A 17 14.98 8.58 -8.80
CA ALA A 17 15.65 7.34 -9.20
C ALA A 17 15.95 7.23 -10.70
N LEU A 18 15.23 7.96 -11.56
CA LEU A 18 15.41 7.95 -13.01
C LEU A 18 16.51 8.90 -13.51
N ASP A 19 17.04 9.80 -12.68
CA ASP A 19 18.10 10.75 -13.05
C ASP A 19 19.48 10.08 -13.08
N ARG A 20 19.66 9.15 -14.03
CA ARG A 20 20.88 8.38 -14.24
C ARG A 20 20.87 7.72 -15.62
N PRO A 21 22.03 7.32 -16.17
CA PRO A 21 22.11 6.63 -17.46
C PRO A 21 21.74 5.13 -17.35
N LEU A 22 20.56 4.83 -16.79
CA LEU A 22 20.01 3.47 -16.66
C LEU A 22 18.53 3.45 -17.05
N ALA A 23 18.16 2.53 -17.94
CA ALA A 23 16.78 2.26 -18.27
C ALA A 23 16.26 1.06 -17.46
N PHE A 24 15.19 1.28 -16.69
CA PHE A 24 14.57 0.24 -15.85
C PHE A 24 13.49 -0.50 -16.63
N PHE A 25 13.81 -1.71 -17.12
CA PHE A 25 12.86 -2.61 -17.80
C PHE A 25 12.45 -3.82 -16.93
N ASP A 26 12.59 -3.70 -15.60
CA ASP A 26 12.27 -4.77 -14.64
C ASP A 26 11.15 -4.35 -13.65
N GLY A 27 10.07 -3.77 -14.19
CA GLY A 27 8.89 -3.44 -13.39
C GLY A 27 8.35 -4.61 -12.55
N PRO A 28 8.28 -5.85 -13.09
CA PRO A 28 7.86 -7.02 -12.32
C PRO A 28 8.76 -7.38 -11.14
N GLY A 29 10.08 -7.12 -11.21
CA GLY A 29 11.01 -7.32 -10.11
C GLY A 29 10.90 -6.25 -9.01
N GLY A 30 10.43 -5.06 -9.37
CA GLY A 30 10.16 -3.97 -8.43
C GLY A 30 10.06 -2.62 -9.13
N THR A 31 9.13 -1.79 -8.68
CA THR A 31 8.97 -0.43 -9.21
C THR A 31 9.90 0.55 -8.51
N GLN A 32 10.31 1.61 -9.21
CA GLN A 32 10.95 2.74 -8.57
C GLN A 32 9.91 3.50 -7.72
N CYS A 33 10.36 4.06 -6.59
CA CYS A 33 9.49 4.79 -5.68
C CYS A 33 9.41 6.28 -6.11
N PRO A 34 8.21 6.87 -6.25
CA PRO A 34 8.08 8.31 -6.42
C PRO A 34 8.58 9.06 -5.18
N ASP A 35 9.11 10.26 -5.39
CA ASP A 35 9.69 11.08 -4.32
C ASP A 35 8.65 11.41 -3.23
N GLU A 36 7.39 11.64 -3.60
CA GLU A 36 6.34 11.96 -2.61
C GLU A 36 5.99 10.77 -1.70
N VAL A 37 6.20 9.54 -2.15
CA VAL A 37 6.01 8.34 -1.32
C VAL A 37 7.16 8.22 -0.32
N ILE A 38 8.39 8.51 -0.76
CA ILE A 38 9.57 8.54 0.12
C ILE A 38 9.37 9.59 1.21
N ASP A 39 8.93 10.80 0.83
CA ASP A 39 8.68 11.89 1.76
C ASP A 39 7.55 11.58 2.75
N ALA A 40 6.46 10.93 2.30
CA ALA A 40 5.38 10.53 3.18
C ALA A 40 5.85 9.53 4.25
N ILE A 41 6.67 8.54 3.88
CA ILE A 41 7.25 7.57 4.81
C ILE A 41 8.21 8.26 5.77
N ALA A 42 9.11 9.11 5.25
CA ALA A 42 10.08 9.84 6.06
C ALA A 42 9.39 10.79 7.05
N GLY A 43 8.35 11.50 6.62
CA GLY A 43 7.52 12.37 7.45
C GLY A 43 6.83 11.59 8.57
N TYR A 44 6.19 10.46 8.26
CA TYR A 44 5.59 9.59 9.29
C TYR A 44 6.63 9.15 10.34
N LEU A 45 7.79 8.67 9.89
CA LEU A 45 8.83 8.18 10.79
C LEU A 45 9.42 9.27 11.70
N ARG A 46 9.52 10.51 11.18
CA ARG A 46 10.00 11.66 11.95
C ARG A 46 8.97 12.18 12.93
N GLU A 47 7.69 12.20 12.57
CA GLU A 47 6.69 13.04 13.24
C GLU A 47 5.57 12.26 13.94
N SER A 48 5.33 11.00 13.58
CA SER A 48 4.12 10.28 13.97
C SER A 48 4.35 8.86 14.48
N ASN A 49 5.52 8.25 14.23
CA ASN A 49 5.78 6.85 14.55
C ASN A 49 5.52 6.50 16.02
N ALA A 50 4.49 5.69 16.26
CA ALA A 50 4.11 5.23 17.58
C ALA A 50 3.31 3.92 17.52
N ASN A 51 3.24 3.23 18.66
CA ASN A 51 2.21 2.22 18.86
C ASN A 51 0.83 2.88 18.99
N ILE A 52 -0.21 2.16 18.58
CA ILE A 52 -1.61 2.60 18.71
C ILE A 52 -2.15 2.38 20.14
N GLY A 53 -3.21 3.12 20.49
CA GLY A 53 -3.97 2.89 21.73
C GLY A 53 -3.48 3.70 22.94
N ALA A 54 -2.61 4.69 22.73
CA ALA A 54 -2.16 5.58 23.78
C ALA A 54 -2.72 7.01 23.58
N PRO A 55 -2.84 7.83 24.64
CA PRO A 55 -3.46 9.15 24.55
C PRO A 55 -2.54 10.25 24.00
N TYR A 56 -1.26 9.94 23.74
CA TYR A 56 -0.31 10.94 23.26
C TYR A 56 -0.41 11.15 21.75
N GLU A 57 -0.01 12.34 21.31
CA GLU A 57 -0.23 12.87 19.97
C GLU A 57 0.21 11.94 18.83
N THR A 58 1.40 11.35 18.91
CA THR A 58 1.91 10.46 17.85
C THR A 58 1.11 9.16 17.71
N SER A 59 0.53 8.65 18.80
CA SER A 59 -0.37 7.48 18.76
C SER A 59 -1.67 7.83 18.02
N ILE A 60 -2.24 9.00 18.29
CA ILE A 60 -3.44 9.51 17.61
C ILE A 60 -3.17 9.71 16.12
N ARG A 61 -2.06 10.39 15.77
CA ARG A 61 -1.64 10.61 14.37
C ARG A 61 -1.41 9.29 13.62
N THR A 62 -0.85 8.27 14.29
CA THR A 62 -0.69 6.93 13.70
C THR A 62 -2.04 6.30 13.35
N VAL A 63 -3.03 6.40 14.24
CA VAL A 63 -4.39 5.91 13.97
C VAL A 63 -5.00 6.66 12.78
N GLU A 64 -4.88 7.99 12.72
CA GLU A 64 -5.37 8.78 11.59
C GLU A 64 -4.71 8.40 10.24
N VAL A 65 -3.43 8.05 10.25
CA VAL A 65 -2.73 7.54 9.05
C VAL A 65 -3.32 6.19 8.61
N ILE A 66 -3.56 5.27 9.56
CA ILE A 66 -4.15 3.97 9.30
C ILE A 66 -5.56 4.12 8.69
N GLU A 67 -6.40 4.95 9.28
CA GLU A 67 -7.77 5.19 8.79
C GLU A 67 -7.78 5.80 7.39
N ARG A 68 -6.92 6.80 7.13
CA ARG A 68 -6.79 7.37 5.79
C ARG A 68 -6.28 6.35 4.77
N ALA A 69 -5.34 5.48 5.15
CA ALA A 69 -4.83 4.43 4.28
C ALA A 69 -5.94 3.43 3.91
N ARG A 70 -6.75 3.00 4.89
CA ARG A 70 -7.91 2.11 4.66
C ARG A 70 -8.93 2.77 3.74
N ALA A 71 -9.27 4.04 3.98
CA ALA A 71 -10.21 4.77 3.15
C ALA A 71 -9.71 4.96 1.71
N ALA A 72 -8.41 5.24 1.52
CA ALA A 72 -7.83 5.35 0.19
C ALA A 72 -7.81 4.00 -0.55
N ALA A 73 -7.43 2.92 0.13
CA ALA A 73 -7.45 1.58 -0.43
C ALA A 73 -8.87 1.11 -0.78
N GLY A 74 -9.86 1.38 0.07
CA GLY A 74 -11.27 1.05 -0.21
C GLY A 74 -11.79 1.74 -1.46
N ARG A 75 -11.49 3.04 -1.64
CA ARG A 75 -11.82 3.76 -2.88
C ARG A 75 -11.13 3.18 -4.11
N TRP A 76 -9.87 2.76 -3.98
CA TRP A 76 -9.13 2.16 -5.08
C TRP A 76 -9.67 0.78 -5.48
N LEU A 77 -10.03 -0.04 -4.49
CA LEU A 77 -10.52 -1.40 -4.69
C LEU A 77 -12.03 -1.46 -4.97
N GLY A 78 -12.77 -0.37 -4.72
CA GLY A 78 -14.22 -0.32 -4.86
C GLY A 78 -14.97 -1.00 -3.72
N CYS A 79 -14.43 -1.00 -2.50
CA CYS A 79 -15.01 -1.63 -1.31
C CYS A 79 -15.07 -0.67 -0.10
N HIS A 80 -15.75 -1.09 0.97
CA HIS A 80 -15.79 -0.34 2.22
C HIS A 80 -14.41 -0.38 2.91
N PRO A 81 -13.97 0.68 3.60
CA PRO A 81 -12.66 0.70 4.28
C PRO A 81 -12.46 -0.42 5.31
N ASP A 82 -13.55 -0.89 5.94
CA ASP A 82 -13.54 -1.99 6.91
C ASP A 82 -13.28 -3.36 6.27
N GLU A 83 -13.43 -3.47 4.95
CA GLU A 83 -13.13 -4.69 4.18
C GLU A 83 -11.66 -4.76 3.75
N VAL A 84 -10.88 -3.70 3.99
CA VAL A 84 -9.45 -3.64 3.67
C VAL A 84 -8.64 -4.25 4.82
N ALA A 85 -7.57 -5.00 4.51
CA ALA A 85 -6.58 -5.39 5.50
C ALA A 85 -5.16 -5.13 4.97
N PHE A 86 -4.31 -4.52 5.80
CA PHE A 86 -2.89 -4.34 5.49
C PHE A 86 -2.07 -5.47 6.13
N GLY A 87 -1.07 -5.94 5.39
CA GLY A 87 -0.13 -6.95 5.84
C GLY A 87 1.24 -6.76 5.18
N GLN A 88 2.20 -7.59 5.59
CA GLN A 88 3.62 -7.43 5.21
C GLN A 88 3.87 -7.64 3.71
N SER A 89 3.12 -8.53 3.07
CA SER A 89 3.25 -8.85 1.65
C SER A 89 2.02 -9.63 1.16
N MET A 90 1.85 -9.73 -0.16
CA MET A 90 0.83 -10.59 -0.76
C MET A 90 0.99 -12.05 -0.30
N THR A 91 2.22 -12.56 -0.26
CA THR A 91 2.51 -13.92 0.22
C THR A 91 2.07 -14.12 1.67
N SER A 92 2.42 -13.20 2.56
CA SER A 92 2.04 -13.29 3.98
C SER A 92 0.52 -13.23 4.17
N LEU A 93 -0.16 -12.35 3.44
CA LEU A 93 -1.62 -12.22 3.49
C LEU A 93 -2.31 -13.48 2.98
N ASN A 94 -1.84 -14.08 1.88
CA ASN A 94 -2.40 -15.33 1.38
C ASN A 94 -2.18 -16.51 2.33
N PHE A 95 -1.04 -16.59 3.02
CA PHE A 95 -0.87 -17.61 4.07
C PHE A 95 -1.82 -17.41 5.26
N LEU A 96 -2.13 -16.17 5.62
CA LEU A 96 -3.14 -15.89 6.65
C LEU A 96 -4.54 -16.29 6.17
N LEU A 97 -4.89 -15.94 4.93
CA LEU A 97 -6.16 -16.27 4.31
C LEU A 97 -6.35 -17.79 4.21
N THR A 98 -5.36 -18.53 3.70
CA THR A 98 -5.46 -19.99 3.56
C THR A 98 -5.57 -20.67 4.91
N ARG A 99 -4.86 -20.22 5.95
CA ARG A 99 -5.02 -20.76 7.31
C ARG A 99 -6.39 -20.44 7.92
N ALA A 100 -6.98 -19.30 7.58
CA ALA A 100 -8.31 -18.95 8.04
C ALA A 100 -9.39 -19.79 7.34
N PHE A 101 -9.30 -19.89 6.01
CA PHE A 101 -10.20 -20.65 5.16
C PHE A 101 -10.08 -22.16 5.39
N ALA A 102 -8.88 -22.70 5.61
CA ALA A 102 -8.68 -24.14 5.84
C ALA A 102 -9.45 -24.67 7.06
N ARG A 103 -9.81 -23.81 8.02
CA ARG A 103 -10.66 -24.19 9.17
C ARG A 103 -12.12 -24.42 8.81
N THR A 104 -12.54 -24.02 7.61
CA THR A 104 -13.90 -24.21 7.10
C THR A 104 -13.99 -25.33 6.07
N LEU A 105 -12.86 -25.97 5.73
CA LEU A 105 -12.81 -27.05 4.75
C LEU A 105 -13.17 -28.40 5.37
N GLU A 106 -13.91 -29.18 4.60
CA GLU A 106 -14.30 -30.54 4.93
C GLU A 106 -13.70 -31.54 3.93
N ALA A 107 -13.77 -32.83 4.28
CA ALA A 107 -13.29 -33.88 3.39
C ALA A 107 -14.15 -33.93 2.11
N GLY A 108 -13.50 -33.78 0.95
CA GLY A 108 -14.16 -33.73 -0.35
C GLY A 108 -14.25 -32.32 -0.95
N ASP A 109 -13.90 -31.27 -0.20
CA ASP A 109 -13.77 -29.92 -0.76
C ASP A 109 -12.59 -29.83 -1.73
N GLU A 110 -12.76 -29.02 -2.79
CA GLU A 110 -11.77 -28.81 -3.84
C GLU A 110 -11.35 -27.34 -3.91
N ILE A 111 -10.06 -27.10 -4.11
CA ILE A 111 -9.46 -25.76 -4.31
C ILE A 111 -8.81 -25.78 -5.71
N LEU A 112 -9.14 -24.80 -6.54
CA LEU A 112 -8.62 -24.66 -7.91
C LEU A 112 -7.37 -23.78 -7.98
#